data_AF-A0A7S3PBX6-F1
#
_entry.id   AF-A0A7S3PBX6-F1
#
_cell.length_a   1.000
_cell.length_b   1.000
_cell.length_c   1.000
_cell.angle_alpha   90.00
_cell.angle_beta   90.00
_cell.angle_gamma   90.00
#
_symmetry.space_group_name_H-M   'P 1'
#
loop_
_entity.id
_entity.type
_entity.pdbx_description
1 polymer ?
#
loop_
_entity_poly.entity_id
_entity_poly.type
_entity_poly.pdbx_seq_one_letter_code
_entity_poly.pdbx_strand_id
1 'polypeptide(L)'
;ELQDQKVTITSTVYPTKDKEGRKLETEFGMSTFKDHQTITLQEMPEKAPMGQLPRSVELIFDHDLVDTVKPGDRVMIVGVYRALAMASQGQQSSSGVFRTVVLVNSVQILSRDASHLNFDVSDVRMIRSLAK
;
A
#
# COMPACT_ATOMS: atom_id res chain seq x y z
N GLU A 1 6.87 21.83 -3.96
CA GLU A 1 7.36 20.71 -4.78
C GLU A 1 8.81 20.44 -4.40
N LEU A 2 9.04 19.48 -3.50
CA LEU A 2 10.39 19.05 -3.15
C LEU A 2 10.81 18.00 -4.18
N GLN A 3 11.92 18.27 -4.86
CA GLN A 3 12.52 17.37 -5.84
C GLN A 3 12.70 15.98 -5.22
N ASP A 4 12.32 14.94 -5.97
CA ASP A 4 12.68 13.55 -5.67
C ASP A 4 14.21 13.43 -5.66
N GLN A 5 14.81 13.74 -4.51
CA GLN A 5 16.21 13.51 -4.26
C GLN A 5 16.42 12.01 -4.38
N LYS A 6 17.23 11.57 -5.36
CA LYS A 6 17.65 10.18 -5.51
C LYS A 6 18.33 9.75 -4.21
N VAL A 7 17.57 9.15 -3.29
CA VAL A 7 18.10 8.58 -2.06
C VAL A 7 18.82 7.30 -2.47
N THR A 8 20.15 7.37 -2.53
CA THR A 8 20.99 6.17 -2.63
C THR A 8 20.65 5.29 -1.43
N ILE A 9 20.34 4.02 -1.69
CA ILE A 9 19.95 3.03 -0.67
C ILE A 9 21.01 3.04 0.44
N THR A 10 20.64 3.57 1.60
CA THR A 10 21.51 3.61 2.77
C THR A 10 21.57 2.21 3.37
N SER A 11 22.69 1.86 3.99
CA SER A 11 22.76 0.61 4.76
C SER A 11 21.73 0.65 5.90
N THR A 12 21.45 -0.51 6.50
CA THR A 12 20.49 -0.65 7.59
C THR A 12 20.80 0.23 8.81
N VAL A 13 21.96 0.88 8.85
CA VAL A 13 22.42 1.76 9.92
C VAL A 13 22.58 3.18 9.37
N TYR A 14 21.97 4.16 10.03
CA TYR A 14 22.17 5.56 9.71
C TYR A 14 23.61 5.99 10.01
N PRO A 15 24.23 6.84 9.17
CA PRO A 15 25.63 7.24 9.33
C PRO A 15 25.82 8.08 10.59
N THR A 16 26.76 7.68 11.45
CA THR A 16 27.09 8.37 12.71
C THR A 16 28.34 9.26 12.59
N LYS A 17 29.05 9.18 11.45
CA LYS A 17 30.25 9.98 11.15
C LYS A 17 30.22 10.49 9.72
N ASP A 18 30.73 11.70 9.53
CA ASP A 18 30.99 12.28 8.21
C ASP A 18 32.26 11.66 7.57
N LYS A 19 32.50 11.92 6.29
CA LYS A 19 33.68 11.47 5.52
C LYS A 19 35.01 11.90 6.16
N GLU A 20 35.00 12.99 6.90
CA GLU A 20 36.15 13.54 7.62
C GLU A 20 36.27 13.02 9.07
N GLY A 21 35.44 12.06 9.47
CA GLY A 21 35.50 11.41 10.79
C GLY A 21 34.85 12.20 11.93
N ARG A 22 34.24 13.35 11.64
CA ARG A 22 33.45 14.13 12.60
C ARG A 22 32.17 13.39 12.98
N LYS A 23 31.77 13.47 14.25
CA LYS A 23 30.52 12.88 14.74
C LYS A 23 29.32 13.61 14.15
N LEU A 24 28.34 12.85 13.65
CA LEU A 24 27.04 13.36 13.22
C LEU A 24 26.03 13.13 14.34
N GLU A 25 25.18 14.12 14.57
CA GLU A 25 24.05 14.00 15.48
C GLU A 25 22.76 14.03 14.66
N THR A 26 21.83 13.15 15.03
CA THR A 26 20.59 12.95 14.27
C THR A 26 19.52 13.88 14.82
N GLU A 27 19.14 14.86 14.01
CA GLU A 27 18.05 15.78 14.31
C GLU A 27 16.72 15.18 13.86
N PHE A 28 16.05 14.48 14.78
CA PHE A 28 14.76 13.83 14.49
C PHE A 28 13.65 14.82 14.13
N GLY A 29 13.68 16.05 14.65
CA GLY A 29 12.66 17.07 14.40
C GLY A 29 12.61 17.59 12.96
N MET A 30 13.71 17.47 12.21
CA MET A 30 13.79 17.84 10.79
C MET A 30 13.62 16.63 9.86
N SER A 31 13.49 15.42 10.42
CA SER A 31 13.31 14.20 9.66
C SER A 31 11.84 14.03 9.27
N THR A 32 11.59 13.63 8.03
CA THR A 32 10.24 13.33 7.55
C THR A 32 9.99 11.83 7.67
N PHE A 33 8.86 11.47 8.28
CA PHE A 33 8.39 10.10 8.42
C PHE A 33 7.22 9.86 7.48
N LYS A 34 7.02 8.60 7.09
CA LYS A 34 5.92 8.17 6.23
C LYS A 34 5.24 6.97 6.87
N ASP A 35 3.91 6.96 6.82
CA ASP A 35 3.13 5.83 7.27
C ASP A 35 3.19 4.70 6.24
N HIS A 36 3.34 3.47 6.74
CA HIS A 36 3.46 2.26 5.94
C HIS A 36 2.68 1.13 6.61
N GLN A 37 1.81 0.48 5.85
CA GLN A 37 0.98 -0.63 6.31
C GLN A 37 1.06 -1.78 5.31
N THR A 38 1.15 -2.99 5.84
CA THR A 38 1.16 -4.22 5.04
C THR A 38 -0.09 -5.03 5.34
N ILE A 39 -0.84 -5.39 4.30
CA ILE A 39 -2.10 -6.13 4.40
C ILE A 39 -2.00 -7.37 3.52
N THR A 40 -2.62 -8.48 3.95
CA THR A 40 -2.80 -9.67 3.12
C THR A 40 -4.23 -9.71 2.59
N LEU A 41 -4.37 -9.79 1.27
CA LEU A 41 -5.66 -9.95 0.60
C LEU A 41 -5.85 -11.41 0.22
N GLN A 42 -7.00 -11.96 0.57
CA GLN A 42 -7.41 -13.30 0.17
C GLN A 42 -8.46 -13.23 -0.95
N GLU A 43 -8.39 -14.18 -1.88
CA GLU A 43 -9.42 -14.33 -2.91
C GLU A 43 -10.81 -14.52 -2.29
N MET A 44 -11.84 -14.00 -2.97
CA MET A 44 -13.21 -14.20 -2.52
C MET A 44 -13.58 -15.68 -2.62
N PRO A 45 -14.10 -16.31 -1.54
CA PRO A 45 -14.37 -17.75 -1.51
C PRO A 45 -15.41 -18.17 -2.56
N GLU A 46 -16.33 -17.27 -2.91
CA GLU A 46 -17.35 -17.47 -3.94
C GLU A 46 -16.79 -17.60 -5.37
N LYS A 47 -15.55 -17.16 -5.61
CA LYS A 47 -14.87 -17.27 -6.91
C LYS A 47 -13.81 -18.37 -6.96
N ALA A 48 -13.48 -18.97 -5.82
CA ALA A 48 -12.44 -19.98 -5.74
C ALA A 48 -12.94 -21.32 -6.33
N PRO A 49 -12.09 -22.04 -7.10
CA PRO A 49 -12.45 -23.35 -7.60
C PRO A 49 -12.61 -24.36 -6.46
N MET A 50 -13.62 -25.21 -6.57
CA MET A 50 -13.91 -26.24 -5.57
C MET A 50 -12.70 -27.17 -5.38
N GLY A 51 -12.30 -27.36 -4.11
CA GLY A 51 -11.21 -28.26 -3.73
C GLY A 51 -9.80 -27.68 -3.72
N GLN A 52 -9.61 -26.40 -4.06
CA GLN A 52 -8.31 -25.71 -3.93
C GLN A 52 -8.24 -24.85 -2.66
N LEU A 53 -7.03 -24.71 -2.09
CA LEU A 53 -6.78 -23.75 -1.01
C LEU A 53 -6.80 -22.31 -1.57
N PRO A 54 -7.54 -21.38 -0.95
CA PRO A 54 -7.59 -19.99 -1.39
C PRO A 54 -6.19 -19.36 -1.34
N ARG A 55 -5.84 -18.60 -2.38
CA ARG A 55 -4.56 -17.90 -2.46
C ARG A 55 -4.65 -16.53 -1.81
N SER A 56 -3.50 -16.07 -1.31
CA SER A 56 -3.34 -14.75 -0.72
C SER A 56 -2.25 -13.97 -1.44
N VAL A 57 -2.44 -12.66 -1.55
CA VAL A 57 -1.48 -11.70 -2.10
C VAL A 57 -1.15 -10.67 -1.02
N GLU A 58 0.12 -10.27 -0.96
CA GLU A 58 0.57 -9.23 -0.05
C GLU A 58 0.49 -7.85 -0.71
N LEU A 59 -0.07 -6.90 0.03
CA LEU A 59 -0.32 -5.54 -0.40
C LEU A 59 0.39 -4.55 0.51
N ILE A 60 1.00 -3.53 -0.08
CA ILE A 60 1.65 -2.43 0.63
C ILE A 60 0.83 -1.17 0.42
N PHE A 61 0.41 -0.57 1.52
CA PHE A 61 -0.31 0.68 1.60
C PHE A 61 0.63 1.73 2.20
N ASP A 62 0.84 2.81 1.47
CA ASP A 62 1.66 3.94 1.91
C ASP A 62 0.79 5.16 2.12
N HIS A 63 1.24 6.07 3.00
CA HIS A 63 0.68 7.41 3.16
C HIS A 63 -0.82 7.41 3.54
N ASP A 64 -1.65 8.02 2.70
CA ASP A 64 -3.07 8.28 2.90
C ASP A 64 -3.95 7.02 2.80
N LEU A 65 -3.41 5.95 2.24
CA LEU A 65 -4.13 4.69 2.10
C LEU A 65 -4.08 3.84 3.39
N VAL A 66 -3.27 4.21 4.38
CA VAL A 66 -3.17 3.51 5.65
C VAL A 66 -4.50 3.59 6.41
N ASP A 67 -4.91 2.47 7.02
CA ASP A 67 -6.14 2.31 7.80
C ASP A 67 -7.46 2.54 7.03
N THR A 68 -7.41 2.56 5.70
CA THR A 68 -8.60 2.69 4.86
C THR A 68 -9.48 1.43 4.84
N VAL A 69 -8.90 0.25 5.10
CA VAL A 69 -9.57 -1.06 4.99
C VAL A 69 -9.61 -1.76 6.34
N LYS A 70 -10.72 -2.45 6.65
CA LYS A 70 -10.85 -3.29 7.84
C LYS A 70 -10.81 -4.78 7.48
N PRO A 71 -10.36 -5.64 8.41
CA PRO A 71 -10.42 -7.09 8.21
C PRO A 71 -11.88 -7.53 8.01
N GLY A 72 -12.13 -8.27 6.93
CA GLY A 72 -13.46 -8.75 6.53
C GLY A 72 -14.16 -7.88 5.48
N ASP A 73 -13.61 -6.72 5.12
CA ASP A 73 -14.18 -5.89 4.05
C ASP A 73 -13.97 -6.55 2.67
N ARG A 74 -15.00 -6.45 1.83
CA ARG A 74 -14.87 -6.78 0.41
C ARG A 74 -14.25 -5.57 -0.29
N VAL A 75 -13.08 -5.75 -0.87
CA VAL A 75 -12.32 -4.65 -1.48
C VAL A 75 -11.91 -4.98 -2.91
N MET A 76 -11.88 -3.95 -3.74
CA MET A 76 -11.26 -3.95 -5.05
C MET A 76 -10.04 -3.03 -5.00
N ILE A 77 -8.88 -3.56 -5.38
CA ILE A 77 -7.60 -2.89 -5.22
C ILE A 77 -6.91 -2.81 -6.59
N VAL A 78 -6.39 -1.63 -6.90
CA VAL A 78 -5.60 -1.37 -8.10
C VAL A 78 -4.21 -0.94 -7.67
N GLY A 79 -3.20 -1.58 -8.23
CA GLY A 79 -1.81 -1.38 -7.84
C GLY A 79 -0.80 -1.94 -8.83
N VAL A 80 0.47 -1.74 -8.52
CA VAL A 80 1.60 -2.20 -9.33
C VAL A 80 2.21 -3.44 -8.68
N TYR A 81 2.25 -4.53 -9.41
CA TYR A 81 2.89 -5.77 -8.97
C TYR A 81 4.41 -5.64 -9.01
N ARG A 82 5.08 -5.99 -7.90
CA ARG A 82 6.54 -5.98 -7.77
C ARG A 82 7.05 -7.26 -7.14
N ALA A 83 8.13 -7.79 -7.73
CA ALA A 83 8.92 -8.84 -7.12
C ALA A 83 10.12 -8.21 -6.41
N LEU A 84 10.14 -8.31 -5.08
CA LEU A 84 11.26 -7.90 -4.26
C LEU A 84 12.26 -9.06 -4.17
N ALA A 85 13.43 -8.85 -4.75
CA ALA A 85 14.57 -9.72 -4.55
C ALA A 85 15.13 -9.48 -3.15
N MET A 86 15.16 -10.52 -2.32
CA MET A 86 15.91 -10.46 -1.06
C MET A 86 17.40 -10.57 -1.39
N ALA A 87 18.05 -9.44 -1.65
CA ALA A 87 19.50 -9.38 -1.64
C ALA A 87 19.95 -9.49 -0.18
N SER A 88 20.41 -10.67 0.24
CA SER A 88 21.18 -10.78 1.48
C SER A 88 22.41 -9.89 1.31
N GLN A 89 22.53 -8.85 2.14
CA GLN A 89 23.71 -7.98 2.15
C GLN A 89 24.95 -8.84 2.34
N GLY A 90 25.70 -9.07 1.25
CA GLY A 90 26.95 -9.83 1.26
C GLY A 90 27.03 -11.09 0.38
N GLN A 91 25.94 -11.57 -0.23
CA GLN A 91 26.01 -12.68 -1.20
C GLN A 91 25.74 -12.21 -2.63
N GLN A 92 26.69 -12.47 -3.53
CA GLN A 92 26.59 -12.26 -4.98
C GLN A 92 25.60 -13.23 -5.65
N SER A 93 25.01 -14.15 -4.89
CA SER A 93 24.06 -15.16 -5.36
C SER A 93 22.65 -14.75 -4.96
N SER A 94 21.82 -14.32 -5.91
CA SER A 94 20.40 -14.12 -5.61
C SER A 94 19.79 -15.47 -5.26
N SER A 95 19.27 -15.62 -4.04
CA SER A 95 18.31 -16.69 -3.77
C SER A 95 17.20 -16.59 -4.81
N GLY A 96 16.93 -17.65 -5.57
CA GLY A 96 15.91 -17.67 -6.63
C GLY A 96 14.47 -17.55 -6.12
N VAL A 97 14.30 -17.18 -4.85
CA VAL A 97 13.02 -16.95 -4.17
C VAL A 97 12.79 -15.44 -4.08
N PHE A 98 11.77 -14.98 -4.79
CA PHE A 98 11.36 -13.57 -4.79
C PHE A 98 10.08 -13.43 -3.99
N ARG A 99 10.04 -12.46 -3.08
CA ARG A 99 8.81 -12.07 -2.39
C ARG A 99 8.01 -11.17 -3.32
N THR A 100 6.75 -11.46 -3.52
CA THR A 100 5.90 -10.70 -4.42
C THR A 100 4.94 -9.84 -3.60
N VAL A 101 4.91 -8.56 -3.92
CA VAL A 101 4.08 -7.56 -3.24
C VAL A 101 3.40 -6.69 -4.28
N VAL A 102 2.20 -6.22 -3.99
CA VAL A 102 1.53 -5.22 -4.81
C VAL A 102 1.58 -3.89 -4.09
N LEU A 103 2.15 -2.88 -4.74
CA LEU A 103 2.09 -1.50 -4.26
C LEU A 103 0.73 -0.93 -4.62
N VAL A 104 -0.04 -0.55 -3.61
CA VAL A 104 -1.42 -0.09 -3.79
C VAL A 104 -1.43 1.36 -4.25
N ASN A 105 -2.21 1.65 -5.30
CA ASN A 105 -2.45 3.01 -5.78
C ASN A 105 -3.86 3.49 -5.40
N SER A 106 -4.86 2.60 -5.50
CA SER A 106 -6.25 2.93 -5.15
C SER A 106 -6.95 1.73 -4.55
N VAL A 107 -7.79 2.01 -3.55
CA VAL A 107 -8.67 1.02 -2.91
C VAL A 107 -10.13 1.45 -3.02
N GLN A 108 -11.01 0.50 -3.31
CA GLN A 108 -12.45 0.69 -3.33
C GLN A 108 -13.12 -0.39 -2.47
N ILE A 109 -13.92 0.03 -1.49
CA ILE A 109 -14.64 -0.87 -0.59
C ILE A 109 -15.99 -1.19 -1.22
N LEU A 110 -16.17 -2.45 -1.63
CA LEU A 110 -17.39 -2.92 -2.28
C LEU A 110 -18.57 -3.03 -1.30
N SER A 111 -18.31 -3.19 0.00
CA SER A 111 -19.37 -3.31 1.01
C SER A 111 -20.12 -2.00 1.29
N ARG A 112 -19.64 -0.84 0.82
CA ARG A 112 -20.30 0.46 1.01
C ARG A 112 -21.10 0.84 -0.25
N ASP A 113 -22.30 0.31 -0.37
CA ASP A 113 -23.21 0.60 -1.49
C ASP A 113 -23.61 2.09 -1.59
N ALA A 114 -23.46 2.88 -0.52
CA ALA A 114 -23.91 4.27 -0.49
C ALA A 114 -22.88 5.32 -0.96
N SER A 115 -21.58 5.02 -0.94
CA SER A 115 -20.54 6.02 -1.24
C SER A 115 -20.23 6.20 -2.73
N HIS A 116 -20.70 5.30 -3.59
CA HIS A 116 -20.52 5.35 -5.04
C HIS A 116 -21.74 5.88 -5.81
N LEU A 117 -22.78 6.35 -5.10
CA LEU A 117 -23.90 7.01 -5.74
C LEU A 117 -23.51 8.46 -6.05
N ASN A 118 -23.15 8.70 -7.30
CA ASN A 118 -22.98 10.05 -7.83
C ASN A 118 -24.36 10.66 -8.04
N PHE A 119 -24.85 11.40 -7.04
CA PHE A 119 -26.15 12.07 -7.13
C PHE A 119 -26.06 13.26 -8.08
N ASP A 120 -26.87 13.25 -9.13
CA ASP A 120 -27.10 14.43 -9.96
C ASP A 120 -28.24 15.30 -9.40
N VAL A 121 -28.27 16.57 -9.79
CA VAL A 121 -29.34 17.51 -9.44
C VAL A 121 -30.69 17.01 -9.97
N SER A 122 -30.69 16.29 -11.11
CA SER A 122 -31.88 15.63 -11.65
C SER A 122 -32.43 14.54 -10.72
N ASP A 123 -31.57 13.70 -10.15
CA ASP A 123 -31.96 12.64 -9.21
C ASP A 123 -32.62 13.22 -7.96
N VAL A 124 -32.04 14.29 -7.40
CA VAL A 124 -32.61 14.97 -6.22
C VAL A 124 -34.00 15.55 -6.51
N ARG A 125 -34.23 16.08 -7.71
CA ARG A 125 -35.56 16.56 -8.13
C ARG A 125 -36.55 15.42 -8.27
N MET A 126 -36.12 14.30 -8.87
CA MET A 126 -36.96 13.11 -9.05
C MET A 126 -37.35 12.48 -7.71
N ILE A 127 -36.40 12.36 -6.79
CA ILE A 127 -36.64 11.89 -5.41
C ILE A 127 -37.67 12.79 -4.72
N ARG A 128 -37.52 14.12 -4.82
CA ARG A 128 -38.48 15.07 -4.22
C ARG A 128 -39.85 15.03 -4.88
N SER A 129 -39.95 14.75 -6.18
CA SER A 129 -41.24 14.62 -6.85
C SER A 129 -41.97 13.33 -6.52
N LEU A 130 -41.24 12.23 -6.28
CA LEU A 130 -41.81 10.94 -5.88
C LEU A 130 -42.20 10.89 -4.40
N ALA A 131 -41.57 11.72 -3.56
CA ALA A 131 -41.86 11.80 -2.13
C ALA A 131 -43.16 12.54 -1.78
N LYS A 132 -43.88 13.08 -2.76
CA LYS A 132 -45.13 13.84 -2.59
C LYS A 132 -46.32 13.01 -3.06
#